data_AF-A0A7S2YLH7-F1
#
_entry.id   AF-A0A7S2YLH7-F1
#
_cell.length_a   1.000
_cell.length_b   1.000
_cell.length_c   1.000
_cell.angle_alpha   90.00
_cell.angle_beta   90.00
_cell.angle_gamma   90.00
#
_symmetry.space_group_name_H-M   'P 1'
#
loop_
_entity.id
_entity.type
_entity.pdbx_description
1 polymer ?
#
loop_
_entity_poly.entity_id
_entity_poly.type
_entity_poly.pdbx_seq_one_letter_code
_entity_poly.pdbx_strand_id
1 'polypeptide(L)'
;NDPETAAEQFRFVQQAYECLSDPTERQWYDEHRDAILAGWSSSGNDNPNAHDMLFQVVPFMYAGCFRGFGDDDGGFYAVYRSVFDHIYQGEATGTRVEGSASALEFLAAADFGTSTSAWTTVATFYQAWESFASGLNYSWEDDYDVKEAPNRRVRRAMEEANRKARKAAKKARNDDVGALVRFVKKRDPRVQARLEQVQAAQRAQEQVRKDEQVQRKKQAQQAREDWKLQAQQNMAQQEEQDRLAGRLRLADLEDDYDYYGGGGKKRGKKGKKKKNNFLYDDNEEEDNKDQVVEPAKDSNDENTNNLPEKDPETNGERDDDPVDPSTNAESETADNDETHEKEAYLSTHDALDEHDSFLLDDDELEDDLSSSSEEEEPDVWRCECCRKDFKSAAQMENHMKSKKHKENYKKFQKKKETQMMEEFLVS
;
A
#
# COMPACT_ATOMS: atom_id res chain seq x y z
N ASN A 1 -22.47 -5.73 49.11
CA ASN A 1 -22.24 -4.44 48.43
C ASN A 1 -20.83 -3.98 48.73
N ASP A 2 -19.86 -4.72 48.21
CA ASP A 2 -18.46 -4.33 48.28
C ASP A 2 -18.15 -3.56 46.98
N PRO A 3 -17.78 -2.27 47.05
CA PRO A 3 -17.54 -1.44 45.88
C PRO A 3 -16.40 -1.96 44.98
N GLU A 4 -15.42 -2.64 45.55
CA GLU A 4 -14.27 -3.17 44.81
C GLU A 4 -14.69 -4.34 43.90
N THR A 5 -15.49 -5.27 44.43
CA THR A 5 -16.04 -6.38 43.65
C THR A 5 -16.97 -5.91 42.53
N ALA A 6 -17.72 -4.83 42.76
CA ALA A 6 -18.60 -4.25 41.74
C ALA A 6 -17.80 -3.60 40.60
N ALA A 7 -16.68 -2.93 40.91
CA ALA A 7 -15.79 -2.36 39.90
C ALA A 7 -15.13 -3.46 39.04
N GLU A 8 -14.73 -4.57 39.64
CA GLU A 8 -14.19 -5.73 38.91
C GLU A 8 -15.22 -6.36 37.96
N GLN A 9 -16.45 -6.57 38.44
CA GLN A 9 -17.54 -7.10 37.61
C GLN A 9 -17.87 -6.15 36.46
N PHE A 10 -17.90 -4.83 36.72
CA PHE A 10 -18.14 -3.85 35.67
C PHE A 10 -17.04 -3.86 34.62
N ARG A 11 -15.76 -3.93 35.02
CA ARG A 11 -14.63 -4.05 34.09
C ARG A 11 -14.74 -5.31 33.25
N PHE A 12 -15.10 -6.44 33.86
CA PHE A 12 -15.28 -7.70 33.13
C PHE A 12 -16.39 -7.59 32.08
N VAL A 13 -17.53 -6.97 32.43
CA VAL A 13 -18.63 -6.73 31.47
C VAL A 13 -18.19 -5.78 30.35
N GLN A 14 -17.42 -4.75 30.66
CA GLN A 14 -16.88 -3.84 29.67
C GLN A 14 -15.95 -4.55 28.68
N GLN A 15 -15.03 -5.39 29.18
CA GLN A 15 -14.13 -6.19 28.35
C GLN A 15 -14.88 -7.17 27.44
N ALA A 16 -15.92 -7.82 27.97
CA ALA A 16 -16.78 -8.69 27.18
C ALA A 16 -17.52 -7.91 26.10
N TYR A 17 -18.01 -6.70 26.41
CA TYR A 17 -18.65 -5.83 25.42
C TYR A 17 -17.68 -5.41 24.31
N GLU A 18 -16.46 -4.99 24.65
CA GLU A 18 -15.43 -4.61 23.67
C GLU A 18 -15.15 -5.75 22.69
N CYS A 19 -14.91 -6.96 23.21
CA CYS A 19 -14.68 -8.16 22.39
C CYS A 19 -15.89 -8.52 21.51
N LEU A 20 -17.12 -8.44 22.03
CA LEU A 20 -18.33 -8.76 21.27
C LEU A 20 -18.74 -7.67 20.27
N SER A 21 -18.27 -6.44 20.46
CA SER A 21 -18.59 -5.29 19.63
C SER A 21 -17.78 -5.23 18.33
N ASP A 22 -16.55 -5.77 18.33
CA ASP A 22 -15.71 -5.89 17.13
C ASP A 22 -15.93 -7.27 16.49
N PRO A 23 -16.49 -7.35 15.25
CA PRO A 23 -16.75 -8.63 14.59
C PRO A 23 -15.50 -9.50 14.45
N THR A 24 -14.34 -8.88 14.29
CA THR A 24 -13.06 -9.57 14.11
C THR A 24 -12.59 -10.20 15.42
N GLU A 25 -12.64 -9.43 16.52
CA GLU A 25 -12.26 -9.93 17.85
C GLU A 25 -13.24 -10.98 18.35
N ARG A 26 -14.54 -10.85 18.02
CA ARG A 26 -15.54 -11.86 18.32
C ARG A 26 -15.28 -13.18 17.58
N GLN A 27 -15.03 -13.13 16.27
CA GLN A 27 -14.74 -14.34 15.50
C GLN A 27 -13.51 -15.05 16.07
N TRP A 28 -12.45 -14.30 16.35
CA TRP A 28 -11.24 -14.85 16.95
C TRP A 28 -11.53 -15.47 18.32
N TYR A 29 -12.31 -14.82 19.17
CA TYR A 29 -12.72 -15.37 20.46
C TYR A 29 -13.50 -16.68 20.29
N ASP A 30 -14.45 -16.74 19.35
CA ASP A 30 -15.26 -17.93 19.11
C ASP A 30 -14.40 -19.11 18.60
N GLU A 31 -13.40 -18.84 17.75
CA GLU A 31 -12.43 -19.84 17.26
C GLU A 31 -11.51 -20.36 18.37
N HIS A 32 -11.14 -19.50 19.33
CA HIS A 32 -10.16 -19.82 20.39
C HIS A 32 -10.78 -20.03 21.77
N ARG A 33 -12.13 -20.01 21.86
CA ARG A 33 -12.89 -20.03 23.10
C ARG A 33 -12.49 -21.18 24.00
N ASP A 34 -12.37 -22.37 23.44
CA ASP A 34 -12.09 -23.57 24.21
C ASP A 34 -10.67 -23.56 24.78
N ALA A 35 -9.69 -22.99 24.07
CA ALA A 35 -8.33 -22.77 24.58
C ALA A 35 -8.30 -21.75 25.72
N ILE A 36 -9.08 -20.67 25.61
CA ILE A 36 -9.20 -19.65 26.66
C ILE A 36 -9.88 -20.24 27.92
N LEU A 37 -10.93 -21.04 27.74
CA LEU A 37 -11.70 -21.63 28.85
C LEU A 37 -11.02 -22.83 29.51
N ALA A 38 -10.24 -23.61 28.76
CA ALA A 38 -9.37 -24.64 29.31
C ALA A 38 -8.34 -24.06 30.29
N GLY A 39 -8.11 -22.74 30.20
CA GLY A 39 -7.12 -22.01 30.97
C GLY A 39 -5.71 -22.34 30.52
N TRP A 40 -4.75 -21.59 31.07
CA TRP A 40 -3.34 -22.00 31.00
C TRP A 40 -3.17 -23.30 31.79
N SER A 41 -3.36 -24.43 31.11
CA SER A 41 -2.99 -25.74 31.62
C SER A 41 -1.67 -26.10 30.98
N SER A 42 -0.64 -26.35 31.80
CA SER A 42 0.61 -26.96 31.31
C SER A 42 0.43 -28.41 30.83
N SER A 43 -0.78 -28.83 30.50
CA SER A 43 -1.17 -30.21 30.23
C SER A 43 -2.22 -30.23 29.13
N GLY A 44 -1.74 -30.15 27.89
CA GLY A 44 -2.54 -30.38 26.68
C GLY A 44 -1.78 -31.15 25.59
N ASN A 45 -0.53 -31.55 25.85
CA ASN A 45 0.25 -32.36 24.94
C ASN A 45 0.93 -33.48 25.75
N ASP A 46 0.76 -34.74 25.33
CA ASP A 46 1.35 -35.92 26.00
C ASP A 46 2.89 -35.98 25.85
N ASN A 47 3.50 -34.98 25.21
CA ASN A 47 4.94 -34.81 25.06
C ASN A 47 5.50 -33.78 26.06
N PRO A 48 6.12 -34.21 27.17
CA PRO A 48 6.67 -33.31 28.19
C PRO A 48 7.82 -32.42 27.71
N ASN A 49 8.47 -32.74 26.58
CA ASN A 49 9.59 -31.94 26.04
C ASN A 49 9.15 -30.78 25.14
N ALA A 50 7.99 -30.89 24.47
CA ALA A 50 7.47 -29.81 23.62
C ALA A 50 6.83 -28.68 24.45
N HIS A 51 6.42 -28.99 25.69
CA HIS A 51 5.73 -28.07 26.60
C HIS A 51 6.61 -26.89 27.04
N ASP A 52 7.93 -27.11 27.16
CA ASP A 52 8.87 -26.11 27.67
C ASP A 52 9.27 -25.07 26.59
N MET A 53 9.13 -25.40 25.30
CA MET A 53 9.50 -24.51 24.19
C MET A 53 8.32 -23.68 23.64
N LEU A 54 7.10 -24.19 23.73
CA LEU A 54 5.91 -23.58 23.11
C LEU A 54 4.99 -22.93 24.15
N PHE A 55 5.28 -21.67 24.47
CA PHE A 55 4.40 -20.84 25.32
C PHE A 55 3.06 -20.55 24.62
N GLN A 56 1.92 -20.93 25.20
CA GLN A 56 0.60 -20.63 24.61
C GLN A 56 0.23 -19.15 24.75
N VAL A 57 0.11 -18.45 23.62
CA VAL A 57 -0.18 -17.00 23.59
C VAL A 57 -1.66 -16.66 23.58
N VAL A 58 -2.50 -17.58 23.09
CA VAL A 58 -3.95 -17.40 22.90
C VAL A 58 -4.65 -16.89 24.17
N PRO A 59 -4.40 -17.43 25.39
CA PRO A 59 -5.04 -16.93 26.61
C PRO A 59 -4.76 -15.45 26.94
N PHE A 60 -3.70 -14.87 26.36
CA PHE A 60 -3.26 -13.48 26.59
C PHE A 60 -3.77 -12.49 25.54
N MET A 61 -4.54 -12.95 24.56
CA MET A 61 -5.16 -12.11 23.52
C MET A 61 -6.60 -11.70 23.87
N TYR A 62 -6.91 -11.65 25.17
CA TYR A 62 -8.20 -11.21 25.70
C TYR A 62 -7.99 -10.04 26.67
N ALA A 63 -8.84 -9.01 26.60
CA ALA A 63 -8.69 -7.78 27.38
C ALA A 63 -8.71 -8.00 28.91
N GLY A 64 -9.21 -9.15 29.38
CA GLY A 64 -9.21 -9.52 30.80
C GLY A 64 -7.95 -10.16 31.33
N CYS A 65 -6.91 -10.38 30.51
CA CYS A 65 -5.65 -10.97 30.98
C CYS A 65 -4.76 -9.97 31.76
N PHE A 66 -5.10 -8.68 31.76
CA PHE A 66 -4.38 -7.64 32.50
C PHE A 66 -5.33 -6.68 33.23
N ARG A 67 -4.80 -5.93 34.19
CA ARG A 67 -5.53 -5.01 35.06
C ARG A 67 -4.97 -3.60 34.94
N GLY A 68 -5.59 -2.80 34.07
CA GLY A 68 -5.17 -1.43 33.84
C GLY A 68 -3.80 -1.31 33.17
N PHE A 69 -3.31 -0.08 33.04
CA PHE A 69 -2.08 0.26 32.34
C PHE A 69 -1.00 0.79 33.29
N GLY A 70 -0.97 0.29 34.52
CA GLY A 70 0.14 0.53 35.43
C GLY A 70 1.28 -0.47 35.23
N ASP A 71 2.41 -0.18 35.89
CA ASP A 71 3.55 -1.10 36.00
C ASP A 71 3.43 -2.05 37.21
N ASP A 72 2.26 -2.10 37.85
CA ASP A 72 1.95 -2.98 38.97
C ASP A 72 1.81 -4.45 38.57
N ASP A 73 1.83 -5.33 39.57
CA ASP A 73 1.72 -6.77 39.37
C ASP A 73 0.34 -7.14 38.79
N GLY A 74 0.35 -7.56 37.52
CA GLY A 74 -0.86 -7.85 36.75
C GLY A 74 -1.37 -6.68 35.92
N GLY A 75 -0.67 -5.54 35.90
CA GLY A 75 -0.87 -4.46 34.94
C GLY A 75 -0.42 -4.85 33.52
N PHE A 76 -0.89 -4.11 32.52
CA PHE A 76 -0.61 -4.37 31.09
C PHE A 76 0.88 -4.61 30.82
N TYR A 77 1.76 -3.74 31.35
CA TYR A 77 3.19 -3.81 31.06
C TYR A 77 3.87 -5.01 31.71
N ALA A 78 3.48 -5.37 32.92
CA ALA A 78 4.03 -6.53 33.62
C ALA A 78 3.61 -7.85 32.95
N VAL A 79 2.33 -7.97 32.59
CA VAL A 79 1.77 -9.17 31.94
C VAL A 79 2.45 -9.40 30.60
N TYR A 80 2.46 -8.41 29.70
CA TYR A 80 3.01 -8.62 28.36
C TYR A 80 4.52 -8.74 28.34
N ARG A 81 5.24 -8.04 29.22
CA ARG A 81 6.69 -8.27 29.40
C ARG A 81 6.97 -9.73 29.76
N SER A 82 6.20 -10.31 30.68
CA SER A 82 6.35 -11.72 31.04
C SER A 82 5.98 -12.65 29.86
N VAL A 83 4.89 -12.38 29.15
CA VAL A 83 4.47 -13.20 27.98
C VAL A 83 5.56 -13.24 26.91
N PHE A 84 6.09 -12.08 26.50
CA PHE A 84 7.13 -12.01 25.48
C PHE A 84 8.45 -12.63 25.94
N ASP A 85 8.80 -12.50 27.23
CA ASP A 85 9.96 -13.19 27.81
C ASP A 85 9.81 -14.71 27.76
N HIS A 86 8.64 -15.27 28.06
CA HIS A 86 8.41 -16.71 27.93
C HIS A 86 8.46 -17.18 26.47
N ILE A 87 7.92 -16.41 25.52
CA ILE A 87 8.03 -16.74 24.09
C ILE A 87 9.51 -16.76 23.67
N TYR A 88 10.27 -15.74 24.07
CA TYR A 88 11.70 -15.65 23.80
C TYR A 88 12.48 -16.82 24.42
N GLN A 89 12.23 -17.16 25.68
CA GLN A 89 12.90 -18.28 26.36
C GLN A 89 12.60 -19.63 25.70
N GLY A 90 11.37 -19.85 25.24
CA GLY A 90 10.99 -21.05 24.51
C GLY A 90 11.72 -21.19 23.17
N GLU A 91 11.77 -20.10 22.40
CA GLU A 91 12.51 -20.03 21.13
C GLU A 91 14.02 -20.17 21.35
N ALA A 92 14.57 -19.52 22.36
CA ALA A 92 15.99 -19.61 22.71
C ALA A 92 16.38 -21.03 23.12
N THR A 93 15.53 -21.72 23.88
CA THR A 93 15.79 -23.10 24.33
C THR A 93 15.78 -24.07 23.17
N GLY A 94 14.80 -23.96 22.26
CA GLY A 94 14.73 -24.85 21.09
C GLY A 94 15.78 -24.56 20.03
N THR A 95 16.14 -23.29 19.82
CA THR A 95 17.11 -22.89 18.78
C THR A 95 18.56 -23.03 19.24
N ARG A 96 18.86 -23.05 20.55
CA ARG A 96 20.23 -23.30 21.04
C ARG A 96 20.78 -24.69 20.66
N VAL A 97 19.90 -25.58 20.22
CA VAL A 97 20.24 -26.88 19.63
C VAL A 97 20.58 -26.76 18.14
N GLU A 98 20.09 -25.74 17.44
CA GLU A 98 20.22 -25.55 16.00
C GLU A 98 20.59 -24.09 15.63
N GLY A 99 21.90 -23.78 15.62
CA GLY A 99 22.61 -22.85 14.71
C GLY A 99 22.14 -21.41 14.40
N SER A 100 20.92 -20.97 14.73
CA SER A 100 20.35 -19.69 14.30
C SER A 100 20.36 -18.67 15.45
N ALA A 101 21.52 -18.07 15.71
CA ALA A 101 21.70 -17.13 16.82
C ALA A 101 21.27 -15.69 16.51
N SER A 102 21.29 -15.27 15.25
CA SER A 102 21.14 -13.85 14.86
C SER A 102 19.73 -13.29 15.05
N ALA A 103 18.69 -14.07 14.74
CA ALA A 103 17.30 -13.62 14.91
C ALA A 103 16.91 -13.48 16.40
N LEU A 104 17.44 -14.36 17.26
CA LEU A 104 17.24 -14.30 18.70
C LEU A 104 17.95 -13.11 19.35
N GLU A 105 19.12 -12.72 18.84
CA GLU A 105 19.85 -11.56 19.36
C GLU A 105 19.08 -10.26 19.15
N PHE A 106 18.41 -10.11 18.00
CA PHE A 106 17.56 -8.94 17.73
C PHE A 106 16.34 -8.88 18.65
N LEU A 107 15.70 -10.03 18.92
CA LEU A 107 14.59 -10.12 19.88
C LEU A 107 15.04 -9.88 21.33
N ALA A 108 16.24 -10.34 21.71
CA ALA A 108 16.79 -10.15 23.04
C ALA A 108 17.08 -8.68 23.36
N ALA A 109 17.49 -7.90 22.36
CA ALA A 109 17.70 -6.46 22.48
C ALA A 109 16.39 -5.66 22.53
N ALA A 110 15.29 -6.25 22.05
CA ALA A 110 13.98 -5.65 21.96
C ALA A 110 13.17 -5.87 23.26
N ASP A 111 13.45 -5.06 24.29
CA ASP A 111 12.68 -5.05 25.54
C ASP A 111 11.33 -4.34 25.39
N PHE A 112 10.28 -4.88 26.02
CA PHE A 112 8.94 -4.29 26.05
C PHE A 112 8.89 -2.97 26.83
N GLY A 113 9.79 -2.81 27.81
CA GLY A 113 9.90 -1.61 28.65
C GLY A 113 8.72 -1.43 29.61
N THR A 114 8.61 -0.23 30.18
CA THR A 114 7.59 0.16 31.18
C THR A 114 6.65 1.23 30.62
N SER A 115 5.66 1.66 31.41
CA SER A 115 4.75 2.75 31.04
C SER A 115 5.46 4.06 30.63
N THR A 116 6.68 4.29 31.12
CA THR A 116 7.47 5.51 30.87
C THR A 116 8.61 5.33 29.86
N SER A 117 8.68 4.19 29.18
CA SER A 117 9.74 3.93 28.20
C SER A 117 9.72 4.94 27.04
N ALA A 118 10.91 5.33 26.56
CA ALA A 118 11.02 6.19 25.39
C ALA A 118 10.42 5.52 24.13
N TRP A 119 9.87 6.34 23.23
CA TRP A 119 9.26 5.86 21.98
C TRP A 119 10.22 5.03 21.13
N THR A 120 11.51 5.35 21.15
CA THR A 120 12.54 4.58 20.42
C THR A 120 12.57 3.12 20.84
N THR A 121 12.57 2.85 22.15
CA THR A 121 12.51 1.48 22.71
C THR A 121 11.22 0.77 22.31
N VAL A 122 10.08 1.47 22.39
CA VAL A 122 8.77 0.91 22.00
C VAL A 122 8.73 0.58 20.50
N ALA A 123 9.27 1.46 19.66
CA ALA A 123 9.34 1.26 18.22
C ALA A 123 10.26 0.09 17.85
N THR A 124 11.45 -0.01 18.46
CA THR A 124 12.37 -1.14 18.23
C THR A 124 11.75 -2.45 18.69
N PHE A 125 11.00 -2.44 19.80
CA PHE A 125 10.27 -3.61 20.27
C PHE A 125 9.27 -4.10 19.22
N TYR A 126 8.33 -3.24 18.82
CA TYR A 126 7.30 -3.66 17.88
C TYR A 126 7.87 -4.02 16.51
N GLN A 127 8.91 -3.32 16.05
CA GLN A 127 9.59 -3.67 14.80
C GLN A 127 10.16 -5.09 14.83
N ALA A 128 10.84 -5.47 15.92
CA ALA A 128 11.42 -6.81 16.06
C ALA A 128 10.36 -7.91 16.16
N TRP A 129 9.31 -7.68 16.95
CA TRP A 129 8.25 -8.66 17.17
C TRP A 129 7.24 -8.73 16.01
N GLU A 130 7.09 -7.68 15.20
CA GLU A 130 6.29 -7.73 13.97
C GLU A 130 6.97 -8.58 12.88
N SER A 131 8.31 -8.63 12.86
CA SER A 131 9.09 -9.53 12.00
C SER A 131 9.40 -10.88 12.66
N PHE A 132 8.63 -11.30 13.67
CA PHE A 132 8.89 -12.55 14.38
C PHE A 132 8.72 -13.76 13.45
N ALA A 133 9.72 -14.64 13.45
CA ALA A 133 9.66 -15.96 12.83
C ALA A 133 10.26 -16.99 13.77
N SER A 134 9.50 -18.05 14.07
CA SER A 134 9.98 -19.12 14.95
C SER A 134 11.24 -19.80 14.38
N GLY A 135 12.27 -19.93 15.21
CA GLY A 135 13.52 -20.62 14.89
C GLY A 135 13.45 -22.14 15.06
N LEU A 136 12.34 -22.64 15.62
CA LEU A 136 12.16 -24.05 15.94
C LEU A 136 12.07 -24.93 14.68
N ASN A 137 12.52 -26.18 14.81
CA ASN A 137 12.50 -27.16 13.73
C ASN A 137 11.17 -27.90 13.55
N TYR A 138 10.30 -27.89 14.57
CA TYR A 138 8.99 -28.58 14.61
C TYR A 138 9.04 -30.09 14.34
N SER A 139 10.17 -30.75 14.57
CA SER A 139 10.33 -32.19 14.33
C SER A 139 9.38 -33.08 15.16
N TRP A 140 8.82 -32.57 16.25
CA TRP A 140 7.81 -33.27 17.06
C TRP A 140 6.42 -33.33 16.40
N GLU A 141 6.19 -32.55 15.35
CA GLU A 141 4.94 -32.56 14.57
C GLU A 141 4.95 -33.62 13.45
N ASP A 142 6.01 -34.44 13.38
CA ASP A 142 6.12 -35.49 12.38
C ASP A 142 5.15 -36.64 12.70
N ASP A 143 4.09 -36.78 11.91
CA ASP A 143 3.09 -37.86 12.02
C ASP A 143 3.64 -39.25 11.65
N TYR A 144 4.68 -39.30 10.81
CA TYR A 144 5.21 -40.54 10.24
C TYR A 144 6.69 -40.75 10.58
N ASP A 145 7.07 -41.95 11.04
CA ASP A 145 8.48 -42.37 11.04
C ASP A 145 8.89 -42.82 9.63
N VAL A 146 9.70 -41.99 8.98
CA VAL A 146 10.25 -42.20 7.64
C VAL A 146 11.02 -43.53 7.51
N LYS A 147 11.52 -44.09 8.62
CA LYS A 147 12.25 -45.38 8.65
C LYS A 147 11.34 -46.59 8.45
N GLU A 148 10.05 -46.47 8.77
CA GLU A 148 9.07 -47.55 8.61
C GLU A 148 8.54 -47.67 7.16
N ALA A 149 8.97 -46.78 6.27
CA ALA A 149 8.50 -46.73 4.90
C ALA A 149 8.83 -48.03 4.11
N PRO A 150 7.83 -48.72 3.54
CA PRO A 150 8.03 -49.99 2.83
C PRO A 150 8.74 -49.84 1.48
N ASN A 151 8.73 -48.65 0.87
CA ASN A 151 9.46 -48.37 -0.36
C ASN A 151 9.77 -46.88 -0.50
N ARG A 152 10.63 -46.52 -1.46
CA ARG A 152 11.05 -45.13 -1.73
C ARG A 152 9.90 -44.17 -2.02
N ARG A 153 8.83 -44.65 -2.67
CA ARG A 153 7.67 -43.80 -2.99
C ARG A 153 6.90 -43.43 -1.72
N VAL A 154 6.65 -44.40 -0.86
CA VAL A 154 5.98 -44.19 0.43
C VAL A 154 6.87 -43.34 1.35
N ARG A 155 8.18 -43.56 1.36
CA ARG A 155 9.14 -42.73 2.11
C ARG A 155 9.02 -41.25 1.74
N ARG A 156 9.00 -40.94 0.44
CA ARG A 156 8.86 -39.56 -0.05
C ARG A 156 7.49 -38.95 0.28
N ALA A 157 6.41 -39.74 0.21
CA ALA A 157 5.09 -39.28 0.64
C ALA A 157 5.04 -38.99 2.16
N MET A 158 5.68 -39.83 2.98
CA MET A 158 5.81 -39.61 4.43
C MET A 158 6.64 -38.36 4.74
N GLU A 159 7.80 -38.18 4.09
CA GLU A 159 8.64 -36.97 4.23
C GLU A 159 7.90 -35.70 3.83
N GLU A 160 7.12 -35.75 2.75
CA GLU A 160 6.30 -34.64 2.28
C GLU A 160 5.18 -34.30 3.26
N ALA A 161 4.50 -35.31 3.81
CA ALA A 161 3.48 -35.13 4.84
C ALA A 161 4.07 -34.50 6.11
N ASN A 162 5.19 -35.01 6.61
CA ASN A 162 5.89 -34.44 7.77
C ASN A 162 6.32 -32.99 7.48
N ARG A 163 6.94 -32.72 6.32
CA ARG A 163 7.31 -31.35 5.94
C ARG A 163 6.11 -30.42 5.90
N LYS A 164 4.96 -30.89 5.42
CA LYS A 164 3.70 -30.12 5.42
C LYS A 164 3.20 -29.86 6.83
N ALA A 165 3.23 -30.86 7.72
CA ALA A 165 2.85 -30.73 9.12
C ALA A 165 3.73 -29.70 9.85
N ARG A 166 5.06 -29.81 9.72
CA ARG A 166 6.02 -28.84 10.29
C ARG A 166 5.80 -27.42 9.77
N LYS A 167 5.61 -27.25 8.45
CA LYS A 167 5.31 -25.94 7.85
C LYS A 167 3.99 -25.37 8.39
N ALA A 168 2.96 -26.20 8.53
CA ALA A 168 1.66 -25.76 9.06
C ALA A 168 1.77 -25.33 10.54
N ALA A 169 2.46 -26.10 11.39
CA ALA A 169 2.66 -25.76 12.79
C ALA A 169 3.51 -24.48 12.96
N LYS A 170 4.59 -24.33 12.19
CA LYS A 170 5.41 -23.11 12.19
C LYS A 170 4.60 -21.89 11.75
N LYS A 171 3.77 -22.04 10.71
CA LYS A 171 2.88 -20.96 10.25
C LYS A 171 1.87 -20.59 11.35
N ALA A 172 1.20 -21.56 11.96
CA ALA A 172 0.25 -21.32 13.05
C ALA A 172 0.90 -20.58 14.22
N ARG A 173 2.13 -20.98 14.63
CA ARG A 173 2.89 -20.28 15.67
C ARG A 173 3.15 -18.81 15.31
N ASN A 174 3.62 -18.55 14.10
CA ASN A 174 3.92 -17.19 13.65
C ASN A 174 2.64 -16.35 13.56
N ASP A 175 1.55 -16.92 13.07
CA ASP A 175 0.24 -16.27 13.00
C ASP A 175 -0.27 -15.90 14.40
N ASP A 176 -0.17 -16.81 15.37
CA ASP A 176 -0.55 -16.59 16.77
C ASP A 176 0.27 -15.48 17.44
N VAL A 177 1.61 -15.53 17.31
CA VAL A 177 2.50 -14.49 17.87
C VAL A 177 2.27 -13.15 17.19
N GLY A 178 2.13 -13.12 15.86
CA GLY A 178 1.81 -11.91 15.12
C GLY A 178 0.45 -11.33 15.51
N ALA A 179 -0.56 -12.17 15.75
CA ALA A 179 -1.87 -11.74 16.22
C ALA A 179 -1.79 -11.16 17.64
N LEU A 180 -1.01 -11.78 18.54
CA LEU A 180 -0.70 -11.23 19.85
C LEU A 180 -0.05 -9.84 19.74
N VAL A 181 0.97 -9.68 18.89
CA VAL A 181 1.67 -8.39 18.72
C VAL A 181 0.72 -7.31 18.24
N ARG A 182 -0.13 -7.60 17.24
CA ARG A 182 -1.18 -6.66 16.78
C ARG A 182 -2.16 -6.31 17.88
N PHE A 183 -2.59 -7.30 18.67
CA PHE A 183 -3.50 -7.11 19.80
C PHE A 183 -2.91 -6.15 20.84
N VAL A 184 -1.66 -6.39 21.24
CA VAL A 184 -0.93 -5.56 22.21
C VAL A 184 -0.70 -4.16 21.66
N LYS A 185 -0.22 -4.02 20.42
CA LYS A 185 0.06 -2.73 19.77
C LYS A 185 -1.18 -1.84 19.64
N LYS A 186 -2.36 -2.42 19.36
CA LYS A 186 -3.65 -1.70 19.29
C LYS A 186 -4.05 -1.10 20.65
N ARG A 187 -3.66 -1.75 21.76
CA ARG A 187 -4.08 -1.42 23.13
C ARG A 187 -3.02 -0.67 23.94
N ASP A 188 -1.77 -0.64 23.49
CA ASP A 188 -0.68 0.04 24.16
C ASP A 188 -0.90 1.57 24.19
N PRO A 189 -1.06 2.19 25.38
CA PRO A 189 -1.27 3.63 25.50
C PRO A 189 -0.14 4.47 24.89
N ARG A 190 1.10 3.95 24.91
CA ARG A 190 2.28 4.64 24.35
C ARG A 190 2.15 4.74 22.82
N VAL A 191 1.62 3.70 22.18
CA VAL A 191 1.37 3.64 20.74
C VAL A 191 0.18 4.51 20.36
N GLN A 192 -0.91 4.45 21.14
CA GLN A 192 -2.09 5.28 20.91
C GLN A 192 -1.76 6.77 20.99
N ALA A 193 -1.01 7.19 22.03
CA ALA A 193 -0.58 8.58 22.17
C ALA A 193 0.27 9.05 20.97
N ARG A 194 1.15 8.18 20.43
CA ARG A 194 1.95 8.52 19.26
C ARG A 194 1.10 8.62 17.99
N LEU A 195 0.17 7.69 17.80
CA LEU A 195 -0.73 7.69 16.66
C LEU A 195 -1.60 8.96 16.65
N GLU A 196 -2.13 9.36 17.80
CA GLU A 196 -2.90 10.60 17.95
C GLU A 196 -2.07 11.84 17.64
N GLN A 197 -0.82 11.90 18.10
CA GLN A 197 0.10 12.99 17.76
C GLN A 197 0.34 13.10 16.25
N VAL A 198 0.59 11.98 15.58
CA VAL A 198 0.80 11.94 14.13
C VAL A 198 -0.47 12.36 13.38
N GLN A 199 -1.63 11.83 13.77
CA GLN A 199 -2.92 12.21 13.17
C GLN A 199 -3.28 13.67 13.44
N ALA A 200 -2.94 14.22 14.61
CA ALA A 200 -3.14 15.64 14.91
C ALA A 200 -2.24 16.53 14.04
N ALA A 201 -0.96 16.14 13.86
CA ALA A 201 -0.04 16.85 12.97
C ALA A 201 -0.50 16.83 11.51
N GLN A 202 -0.95 15.68 11.00
CA GLN A 202 -1.51 15.55 9.65
C GLN A 202 -2.76 16.42 9.47
N ARG A 203 -3.70 16.39 10.43
CA ARG A 203 -4.89 17.25 10.41
C ARG A 203 -4.51 18.73 10.41
N ALA A 204 -3.52 19.14 11.21
CA ALA A 204 -3.04 20.52 11.24
C ALA A 204 -2.45 20.95 9.89
N GLN A 205 -1.61 20.11 9.26
CA GLN A 205 -1.06 20.39 7.93
C GLN A 205 -2.15 20.47 6.85
N GLU A 206 -3.16 19.61 6.91
CA GLU A 206 -4.28 19.65 5.96
C GLU A 206 -5.11 20.93 6.12
N GLN A 207 -5.34 21.38 7.36
CA GLN A 207 -6.03 22.65 7.63
C GLN A 207 -5.23 23.84 7.08
N VAL A 208 -3.91 23.88 7.31
CA VAL A 208 -3.04 24.91 6.73
C VAL A 208 -3.14 24.94 5.21
N ARG A 209 -3.09 23.77 4.56
CA ARG A 209 -3.22 23.66 3.09
C ARG A 209 -4.60 24.15 2.61
N LYS A 210 -5.68 23.84 3.32
CA LYS A 210 -7.04 24.30 3.00
C LYS A 210 -7.15 25.82 3.15
N ASP A 211 -6.62 26.37 4.24
CA ASP A 211 -6.61 27.81 4.50
C ASP A 211 -5.80 28.57 3.45
N GLU A 212 -4.63 28.08 3.07
CA GLU A 212 -3.82 28.64 1.98
C GLU A 212 -4.56 28.64 0.64
N GLN A 213 -5.29 27.56 0.31
CA GLN A 213 -6.11 27.51 -0.90
C GLN A 213 -7.26 28.52 -0.86
N VAL A 214 -7.92 28.68 0.28
CA VAL A 214 -8.98 29.69 0.47
C VAL A 214 -8.42 31.10 0.35
N GLN A 215 -7.29 31.40 0.98
CA GLN A 215 -6.61 32.69 0.87
C GLN A 215 -6.19 32.98 -0.56
N ARG A 216 -5.61 32.01 -1.27
CA ARG A 216 -5.22 32.15 -2.67
C ARG A 216 -6.43 32.39 -3.58
N LYS A 217 -7.55 31.72 -3.36
CA LYS A 217 -8.81 31.99 -4.09
C LYS A 217 -9.31 33.41 -3.83
N LYS A 218 -9.29 33.87 -2.57
CA LYS A 218 -9.69 35.23 -2.20
C LYS A 218 -8.78 36.29 -2.83
N GLN A 219 -7.47 36.10 -2.79
CA GLN A 219 -6.50 36.98 -3.46
C GLN A 219 -6.70 37.00 -4.97
N ALA A 220 -6.98 35.84 -5.59
CA ALA A 220 -7.26 35.77 -7.02
C ALA A 220 -8.57 36.48 -7.40
N GLN A 221 -9.60 36.42 -6.55
CA GLN A 221 -10.84 37.18 -6.74
C GLN A 221 -10.59 38.68 -6.64
N GLN A 222 -9.89 39.14 -5.60
CA GLN A 222 -9.53 40.55 -5.44
C GLN A 222 -8.70 41.07 -6.62
N ALA A 223 -7.68 40.31 -7.06
CA ALA A 223 -6.89 40.67 -8.23
C ALA A 223 -7.71 40.76 -9.53
N ARG A 224 -8.77 39.94 -9.67
CA ARG A 224 -9.71 40.04 -10.81
C ARG A 224 -10.56 41.30 -10.72
N GLU A 225 -11.06 41.66 -9.55
CA GLU A 225 -11.82 42.89 -9.32
C GLU A 225 -10.96 44.13 -9.58
N ASP A 226 -9.73 44.16 -9.06
CA ASP A 226 -8.78 45.24 -9.27
C ASP A 226 -8.42 45.40 -10.76
N TRP A 227 -8.22 44.28 -11.47
CA TRP A 227 -7.98 44.30 -12.91
C TRP A 227 -9.17 44.87 -13.69
N LYS A 228 -10.42 44.48 -13.33
CA LYS A 228 -11.63 45.05 -13.95
C LYS A 228 -11.71 46.56 -13.73
N LEU A 229 -11.43 47.03 -12.51
CA LEU A 229 -11.46 48.47 -12.19
C LEU A 229 -10.37 49.25 -12.95
N GLN A 230 -9.14 48.74 -13.00
CA GLN A 230 -8.06 49.34 -13.78
C GLN A 230 -8.40 49.38 -15.27
N ALA A 231 -9.00 48.33 -15.83
CA ALA A 231 -9.43 48.30 -17.22
C ALA A 231 -10.48 49.38 -17.52
N GLN A 232 -11.47 49.56 -16.64
CA GLN A 232 -12.47 50.63 -16.77
C GLN A 232 -11.84 52.03 -16.69
N GLN A 233 -10.92 52.25 -15.74
CA GLN A 233 -10.21 53.52 -15.61
C GLN A 233 -9.35 53.83 -16.85
N ASN A 234 -8.62 52.84 -17.36
CA ASN A 234 -7.81 52.99 -18.57
C ASN A 234 -8.68 53.33 -19.79
N MET A 235 -9.83 52.67 -19.94
CA MET A 235 -10.81 52.98 -20.99
C MET A 235 -11.34 54.41 -20.86
N ALA A 236 -11.75 54.82 -19.67
CA ALA A 236 -12.25 56.18 -19.42
C ALA A 236 -11.19 57.26 -19.68
N GLN A 237 -9.94 57.02 -19.28
CA GLN A 237 -8.81 57.91 -19.59
C GLN A 237 -8.57 58.01 -21.10
N GLN A 238 -8.68 56.89 -21.82
CA GLN A 238 -8.52 56.87 -23.27
C GLN A 238 -9.64 57.65 -23.97
N GLU A 239 -10.90 57.47 -23.54
CA GLU A 239 -12.04 58.26 -24.02
C GLU A 239 -11.87 59.75 -23.76
N GLU A 240 -11.40 60.13 -22.56
CA GLU A 240 -11.13 61.54 -22.24
C GLU A 240 -9.99 62.12 -23.08
N GLN A 241 -8.93 61.35 -23.31
CA GLN A 241 -7.84 61.74 -24.22
C GLN A 241 -8.35 61.94 -25.66
N ASP A 242 -9.20 61.05 -26.16
CA ASP A 242 -9.78 61.18 -27.49
C ASP A 242 -10.79 62.35 -27.59
N ARG A 243 -11.53 62.64 -26.51
CA ARG A 243 -12.35 63.85 -26.38
C ARG A 243 -11.49 65.11 -26.44
N LEU A 244 -10.43 65.19 -25.65
CA LEU A 244 -9.50 66.34 -25.62
C LEU A 244 -8.75 66.51 -26.94
N ALA A 245 -8.40 65.41 -27.61
CA ALA A 245 -7.75 65.42 -28.92
C ALA A 245 -8.71 65.72 -30.09
N GLY A 246 -10.02 65.89 -29.83
CA GLY A 246 -11.03 66.17 -30.85
C GLY A 246 -11.29 65.01 -31.81
N ARG A 247 -10.95 63.77 -31.41
CA ARG A 247 -11.20 62.55 -32.19
C ARG A 247 -12.61 61.99 -32.00
N LEU A 248 -13.35 62.44 -30.98
CA LEU A 248 -14.75 62.11 -30.76
C LEU A 248 -15.66 63.15 -31.44
N ARG A 249 -16.39 62.79 -32.50
CA ARG A 249 -17.38 63.68 -33.14
C ARG A 249 -18.66 63.72 -32.29
N LEU A 250 -19.15 64.93 -31.99
CA LEU A 250 -20.49 65.16 -31.41
C LEU A 250 -21.65 64.56 -32.24
N ALA A 251 -21.42 64.15 -33.49
CA ALA A 251 -22.44 63.62 -34.39
C ALA A 251 -22.82 62.14 -34.15
N ASP A 252 -22.07 61.39 -33.35
CA ASP A 252 -22.38 59.97 -33.05
C ASP A 252 -23.29 59.80 -31.80
N LEU A 253 -23.74 60.91 -31.20
CA LEU A 253 -24.64 60.96 -30.04
C LEU A 253 -26.09 61.33 -30.40
N GLU A 254 -26.41 61.62 -31.67
CA GLU A 254 -27.75 62.11 -32.09
C GLU A 254 -28.56 61.17 -33.01
N ASP A 255 -28.02 60.04 -33.49
CA ASP A 255 -28.77 59.17 -34.41
C ASP A 255 -29.41 57.96 -33.69
N ASP A 256 -30.37 58.25 -32.80
CA ASP A 256 -31.44 57.30 -32.43
C ASP A 256 -32.77 57.76 -33.05
N TYR A 257 -32.71 58.13 -34.34
CA TYR A 257 -33.90 58.41 -35.15
C TYR A 257 -34.35 57.13 -35.87
N ASP A 258 -35.44 56.56 -35.37
CA ASP A 258 -36.30 55.59 -36.03
C ASP A 258 -36.43 55.83 -37.55
N TYR A 259 -35.94 54.90 -38.38
CA TYR A 259 -36.33 54.80 -39.78
C TYR A 259 -36.78 53.38 -40.14
N TYR A 260 -38.10 53.22 -40.19
CA TYR A 260 -38.81 52.05 -40.69
C TYR A 260 -38.36 51.64 -42.10
N GLY A 261 -38.07 50.34 -42.26
CA GLY A 261 -38.49 49.55 -43.42
C GLY A 261 -37.70 49.67 -44.73
N GLY A 262 -37.11 48.55 -45.17
CA GLY A 262 -37.02 48.23 -46.60
C GLY A 262 -35.67 47.75 -47.13
N GLY A 263 -35.51 46.42 -47.16
CA GLY A 263 -34.94 45.64 -48.26
C GLY A 263 -33.65 46.11 -48.98
N GLY A 264 -32.53 45.42 -48.74
CA GLY A 264 -31.29 45.64 -49.50
C GLY A 264 -30.29 44.48 -49.48
N LYS A 265 -30.57 43.47 -50.32
CA LYS A 265 -29.77 42.30 -50.76
C LYS A 265 -28.27 42.19 -50.38
N LYS A 266 -27.96 40.99 -49.85
CA LYS A 266 -26.67 40.27 -49.81
C LYS A 266 -25.76 40.51 -51.02
N ARG A 267 -24.48 40.85 -50.78
CA ARG A 267 -23.33 40.36 -51.56
C ARG A 267 -22.14 40.09 -50.62
N GLY A 268 -21.73 38.83 -50.57
CA GLY A 268 -20.67 38.34 -49.69
C GLY A 268 -19.28 38.83 -50.09
N LYS A 269 -18.45 39.07 -49.07
CA LYS A 269 -17.00 39.15 -49.21
C LYS A 269 -16.33 38.32 -48.12
N LYS A 270 -15.46 37.42 -48.59
CA LYS A 270 -14.78 36.31 -47.93
C LYS A 270 -14.21 36.66 -46.55
N GLY A 271 -14.49 35.79 -45.59
CA GLY A 271 -13.95 35.83 -44.24
C GLY A 271 -12.42 35.75 -44.20
N LYS A 272 -11.81 36.77 -43.60
CA LYS A 272 -10.49 36.63 -42.97
C LYS A 272 -10.75 36.27 -41.51
N LYS A 273 -10.32 35.07 -41.10
CA LYS A 273 -10.14 34.70 -39.70
C LYS A 273 -9.31 35.79 -39.00
N LYS A 274 -9.94 36.57 -38.12
CA LYS A 274 -9.25 37.31 -37.07
C LYS A 274 -9.55 36.61 -35.74
N LYS A 275 -8.46 36.42 -35.00
CA LYS A 275 -8.34 35.71 -33.73
C LYS A 275 -9.35 36.24 -32.72
N ASN A 276 -9.84 35.32 -31.89
CA ASN A 276 -10.65 35.53 -30.70
C ASN A 276 -10.26 36.83 -29.99
N ASN A 277 -11.20 37.76 -29.95
CA ASN A 277 -11.13 38.92 -29.08
C ASN A 277 -12.26 38.76 -28.06
N PHE A 278 -11.86 38.46 -26.83
CA PHE A 278 -12.45 38.97 -25.59
C PHE A 278 -13.95 39.26 -25.65
N LEU A 279 -14.76 38.21 -25.44
CA LEU A 279 -16.16 38.37 -25.04
C LEU A 279 -16.18 38.29 -23.52
N TYR A 280 -16.62 39.37 -22.87
CA TYR A 280 -16.99 39.36 -21.46
C TYR A 280 -18.12 38.34 -21.29
N ASP A 281 -17.87 37.28 -20.55
CA ASP A 281 -18.88 36.33 -20.10
C ASP A 281 -19.30 36.79 -18.69
N ASP A 282 -20.32 37.64 -18.64
CA ASP A 282 -21.13 37.84 -17.45
C ASP A 282 -22.07 36.63 -17.35
N ASN A 283 -21.69 35.67 -16.52
CA ASN A 283 -22.63 34.71 -15.95
C ASN A 283 -22.37 34.67 -14.44
N GLU A 284 -23.12 35.50 -13.73
CA GLU A 284 -23.43 35.29 -12.33
C GLU A 284 -24.35 34.07 -12.20
N GLU A 285 -23.91 33.14 -11.36
CA GLU A 285 -24.66 32.24 -10.47
C GLU A 285 -26.04 31.70 -10.91
N GLU A 286 -26.13 30.36 -11.00
CA GLU A 286 -27.28 29.68 -10.39
C GLU A 286 -26.87 28.40 -9.65
N ASP A 287 -27.56 28.22 -8.53
CA ASP A 287 -27.36 27.30 -7.44
C ASP A 287 -27.45 25.80 -7.76
N ASN A 288 -26.69 25.07 -6.95
CA ASN A 288 -27.01 23.80 -6.30
C ASN A 288 -28.38 23.12 -6.64
N LYS A 289 -28.33 21.92 -7.21
CA LYS A 289 -29.38 20.91 -7.01
C LYS A 289 -28.90 19.47 -7.26
N ASP A 290 -28.88 18.70 -6.18
CA ASP A 290 -29.02 17.25 -6.22
C ASP A 290 -30.30 16.85 -6.98
N GLN A 291 -30.19 15.89 -7.91
CA GLN A 291 -31.01 14.66 -7.96
C GLN A 291 -30.73 13.83 -9.23
N VAL A 292 -30.29 12.59 -8.99
CA VAL A 292 -30.74 11.29 -9.54
C VAL A 292 -31.30 11.19 -10.98
N VAL A 293 -30.98 10.02 -11.56
CA VAL A 293 -31.63 9.17 -12.58
C VAL A 293 -31.11 9.25 -14.03
N GLU A 294 -30.46 8.14 -14.43
CA GLU A 294 -30.50 7.48 -15.76
C GLU A 294 -31.97 7.23 -16.25
N PRO A 295 -32.30 6.56 -17.39
CA PRO A 295 -31.49 5.98 -18.46
C PRO A 295 -32.01 6.26 -19.89
N ALA A 296 -31.30 5.65 -20.85
CA ALA A 296 -31.80 5.01 -22.08
C ALA A 296 -32.03 5.86 -23.35
N LYS A 297 -31.38 5.47 -24.45
CA LYS A 297 -31.94 4.51 -25.43
C LYS A 297 -31.05 4.32 -26.66
N ASP A 298 -30.92 3.05 -27.03
CA ASP A 298 -31.03 2.47 -28.38
C ASP A 298 -30.68 3.36 -29.58
N SER A 299 -29.76 2.87 -30.42
CA SER A 299 -30.14 1.99 -31.54
C SER A 299 -28.99 1.86 -32.55
N ASN A 300 -28.86 0.64 -33.07
CA ASN A 300 -28.70 0.24 -34.49
C ASN A 300 -27.63 0.96 -35.35
N ASP A 301 -26.95 0.33 -36.27
CA ASP A 301 -27.16 -0.96 -36.93
C ASP A 301 -25.86 -1.36 -37.63
N GLU A 302 -25.85 -2.62 -38.01
CA GLU A 302 -24.90 -3.32 -38.86
C GLU A 302 -24.51 -2.53 -40.14
N ASN A 303 -23.29 -2.72 -40.65
CA ASN A 303 -23.12 -3.45 -41.91
C ASN A 303 -21.66 -3.69 -42.33
N THR A 304 -21.33 -4.97 -42.45
CA THR A 304 -20.68 -5.65 -43.59
C THR A 304 -19.33 -5.21 -44.19
N ASN A 305 -18.42 -6.18 -44.10
CA ASN A 305 -17.77 -6.94 -45.19
C ASN A 305 -16.49 -6.46 -45.90
N ASN A 306 -15.63 -7.48 -46.00
CA ASN A 306 -14.62 -7.82 -47.02
C ASN A 306 -13.28 -7.06 -47.00
N LEU A 307 -12.18 -7.72 -46.59
CA LEU A 307 -11.28 -8.64 -47.35
C LEU A 307 -10.43 -7.90 -48.41
N PRO A 308 -9.23 -8.38 -48.82
CA PRO A 308 -8.30 -9.35 -48.21
C PRO A 308 -6.79 -9.01 -48.35
N GLU A 309 -5.96 -9.83 -47.67
CA GLU A 309 -4.63 -10.38 -48.01
C GLU A 309 -3.63 -9.66 -48.94
N LYS A 310 -2.37 -9.58 -48.49
CA LYS A 310 -1.20 -10.28 -49.12
C LYS A 310 0.13 -9.98 -48.39
N ASP A 311 0.80 -11.04 -47.96
CA ASP A 311 2.28 -11.15 -47.85
C ASP A 311 2.87 -11.38 -49.28
N PRO A 312 4.19 -11.57 -49.55
CA PRO A 312 5.32 -11.79 -48.61
C PRO A 312 6.72 -11.23 -49.06
N GLU A 313 7.78 -11.64 -48.33
CA GLU A 313 9.20 -11.81 -48.76
C GLU A 313 10.07 -10.52 -48.94
N THR A 314 11.38 -10.40 -48.64
CA THR A 314 12.51 -11.29 -48.27
C THR A 314 13.78 -10.45 -47.95
N ASN A 315 14.64 -10.98 -47.07
CA ASN A 315 16.14 -11.04 -47.06
C ASN A 315 17.09 -9.82 -47.12
N GLY A 316 18.19 -9.93 -46.35
CA GLY A 316 19.53 -9.38 -46.61
C GLY A 316 20.15 -8.61 -45.42
N GLU A 317 20.91 -9.26 -44.52
CA GLU A 317 22.39 -9.33 -44.47
C GLU A 317 23.07 -8.05 -43.91
N ARG A 318 23.69 -8.13 -42.70
CA ARG A 318 25.17 -8.16 -42.42
C ARG A 318 25.75 -6.74 -42.19
N ASP A 319 26.73 -6.42 -41.33
CA ASP A 319 27.79 -7.10 -40.56
C ASP A 319 28.27 -6.22 -39.36
N ASP A 320 29.05 -6.85 -38.47
CA ASP A 320 30.25 -6.38 -37.74
C ASP A 320 30.19 -5.64 -36.36
N ASP A 321 30.60 -6.41 -35.34
CA ASP A 321 31.30 -5.99 -34.10
C ASP A 321 32.67 -5.32 -34.39
N PRO A 322 33.31 -4.67 -33.40
CA PRO A 322 34.35 -5.40 -32.64
C PRO A 322 34.49 -5.03 -31.15
N VAL A 323 35.27 -5.89 -30.50
CA VAL A 323 35.39 -6.25 -29.09
C VAL A 323 36.71 -5.71 -28.48
N ASP A 324 36.63 -5.16 -27.24
CA ASP A 324 37.55 -5.26 -26.06
C ASP A 324 39.05 -4.81 -26.22
N PRO A 325 39.97 -4.95 -25.22
CA PRO A 325 39.95 -4.80 -23.75
C PRO A 325 41.06 -3.84 -23.21
N SER A 326 41.06 -3.60 -21.90
CA SER A 326 42.14 -4.04 -20.98
C SER A 326 42.53 -3.06 -19.86
N THR A 327 42.40 -3.60 -18.64
CA THR A 327 43.25 -3.53 -17.43
C THR A 327 44.56 -2.73 -17.47
N ASN A 328 44.92 -2.01 -16.39
CA ASN A 328 45.86 -2.48 -15.34
C ASN A 328 46.31 -1.36 -14.36
N ALA A 329 46.80 -1.83 -13.20
CA ALA A 329 47.89 -1.30 -12.37
C ALA A 329 47.57 -0.36 -11.18
N GLU A 330 47.83 -0.94 -10.00
CA GLU A 330 48.05 -0.36 -8.67
C GLU A 330 49.40 0.37 -8.58
N SER A 331 49.52 1.34 -7.66
CA SER A 331 50.76 1.57 -6.89
C SER A 331 50.50 2.38 -5.62
N GLU A 332 50.95 1.82 -4.51
CA GLU A 332 51.00 2.39 -3.16
C GLU A 332 52.07 3.50 -3.03
N THR A 333 51.91 4.45 -2.10
CA THR A 333 52.84 4.68 -0.95
C THR A 333 52.55 5.96 -0.16
N ALA A 334 52.41 5.76 1.16
CA ALA A 334 52.99 6.48 2.31
C ALA A 334 52.87 8.01 2.51
N ASP A 335 52.25 8.32 3.66
CA ASP A 335 52.65 9.27 4.72
C ASP A 335 52.86 10.75 4.39
N ASN A 336 52.00 11.59 4.99
CA ASN A 336 52.45 12.63 5.92
C ASN A 336 51.31 13.39 6.63
N ASP A 337 51.50 13.50 7.94
CA ASP A 337 51.40 14.71 8.76
C ASP A 337 50.06 15.13 9.40
N GLU A 338 50.20 15.47 10.68
CA GLU A 338 49.19 15.84 11.66
C GLU A 338 48.66 17.27 11.46
N THR A 339 47.58 17.53 12.19
CA THR A 339 47.05 18.84 12.62
C THR A 339 46.07 19.53 11.67
N HIS A 340 44.77 19.50 12.03
CA HIS A 340 44.06 20.72 12.40
C HIS A 340 42.66 20.40 12.97
N GLU A 341 42.42 20.81 14.21
CA GLU A 341 41.06 21.00 14.74
C GLU A 341 40.32 22.02 13.85
N LYS A 342 39.16 21.64 13.32
CA LYS A 342 38.11 22.57 12.88
C LYS A 342 36.74 21.93 13.11
N GLU A 343 36.02 22.45 14.09
CA GLU A 343 34.57 22.42 14.11
C GLU A 343 34.04 23.18 12.88
N ALA A 344 33.20 22.52 12.08
CA ALA A 344 32.34 23.16 11.09
C ALA A 344 31.11 22.28 10.80
N TYR A 345 30.01 22.63 11.46
CA TYR A 345 28.70 22.89 10.87
C TYR A 345 28.50 22.41 9.41
N LEU A 346 27.66 21.38 9.23
CA LEU A 346 27.04 21.09 7.94
C LEU A 346 25.56 20.77 8.15
N SER A 347 24.77 21.79 7.86
CA SER A 347 23.33 21.74 7.57
C SER A 347 23.14 21.28 6.12
N THR A 348 22.52 20.12 5.91
CA THR A 348 21.83 19.70 4.68
C THR A 348 20.97 18.48 5.03
N HIS A 349 19.77 18.23 4.55
CA HIS A 349 18.75 18.96 3.82
C HIS A 349 17.53 18.02 3.93
N ASP A 350 16.37 18.54 4.31
CA ASP A 350 15.10 17.85 4.19
C ASP A 350 14.86 17.45 2.73
N ALA A 351 14.62 16.16 2.49
CA ALA A 351 13.76 15.67 1.41
C ALA A 351 13.83 14.15 1.40
N LEU A 352 12.92 13.46 2.09
CA LEU A 352 12.38 12.17 1.66
C LEU A 352 11.01 11.97 2.31
N ASP A 353 9.99 12.41 1.59
CA ASP A 353 8.63 11.85 1.67
C ASP A 353 8.33 11.22 0.30
N GLU A 354 7.48 10.20 0.31
CA GLU A 354 6.96 9.41 -0.83
C GLU A 354 7.82 8.26 -1.39
N HIS A 355 7.74 7.10 -0.75
CA HIS A 355 7.37 5.86 -1.46
C HIS A 355 6.80 4.81 -0.49
N ASP A 356 5.49 4.92 -0.24
CA ASP A 356 4.66 3.79 0.16
C ASP A 356 4.33 2.99 -1.12
N SER A 357 4.98 1.84 -1.30
CA SER A 357 4.47 0.78 -2.18
C SER A 357 5.08 -0.57 -1.81
N PHE A 358 4.30 -1.37 -1.08
CA PHE A 358 4.08 -2.79 -1.38
C PHE A 358 5.33 -3.68 -1.46
N LEU A 359 5.87 -4.06 -0.29
CA LEU A 359 6.79 -5.19 -0.16
C LEU A 359 6.00 -6.49 -0.36
N LEU A 360 6.05 -7.03 -1.57
CA LEU A 360 5.82 -8.45 -1.81
C LEU A 360 7.02 -9.22 -1.27
N ASP A 361 6.71 -10.37 -0.65
CA ASP A 361 7.63 -11.36 -0.13
C ASP A 361 8.82 -11.64 -1.08
N ASP A 362 10.03 -11.32 -0.61
CA ASP A 362 11.32 -11.64 -1.25
C ASP A 362 12.06 -12.65 -0.36
N ASP A 363 11.40 -13.79 -0.10
CA ASP A 363 11.90 -14.87 0.77
C ASP A 363 11.73 -16.25 0.11
N GLU A 364 11.96 -16.29 -1.20
CA GLU A 364 12.15 -17.54 -1.92
C GLU A 364 13.35 -17.35 -2.83
N LEU A 365 14.53 -17.76 -2.36
CA LEU A 365 15.64 -18.31 -3.14
C LEU A 365 16.88 -18.40 -2.23
N GLU A 366 17.00 -19.48 -1.46
CA GLU A 366 18.26 -20.24 -1.39
C GLU A 366 18.03 -21.57 -0.66
N ASP A 367 18.57 -22.63 -1.28
CA ASP A 367 18.70 -24.02 -0.80
C ASP A 367 17.61 -25.04 -1.22
N ASP A 368 17.60 -25.42 -2.52
CA ASP A 368 17.38 -26.83 -2.89
C ASP A 368 18.16 -27.24 -4.15
N LEU A 369 19.12 -28.14 -3.92
CA LEU A 369 19.54 -29.24 -4.78
C LEU A 369 20.24 -28.98 -6.13
N SER A 370 21.52 -29.35 -6.13
CA SER A 370 22.16 -30.17 -7.17
C SER A 370 21.28 -31.38 -7.53
N SER A 371 20.38 -31.18 -8.50
CA SER A 371 19.72 -32.22 -9.29
C SER A 371 19.63 -31.71 -10.72
N SER A 372 20.48 -32.26 -11.59
CA SER A 372 20.42 -32.07 -13.04
C SER A 372 19.04 -32.45 -13.57
N SER A 373 18.14 -31.47 -13.69
CA SER A 373 16.90 -31.55 -14.46
C SER A 373 16.93 -30.40 -15.45
N GLU A 374 17.22 -30.73 -16.71
CA GLU A 374 16.97 -29.86 -17.85
C GLU A 374 15.51 -29.41 -17.76
N GLU A 375 15.30 -28.12 -17.48
CA GLU A 375 13.99 -27.50 -17.65
C GLU A 375 13.65 -27.60 -19.14
N GLU A 376 12.75 -28.52 -19.50
CA GLU A 376 12.23 -28.59 -20.87
C GLU A 376 11.47 -27.28 -21.14
N GLU A 377 12.12 -26.37 -21.87
CA GLU A 377 11.49 -25.17 -22.40
C GLU A 377 10.22 -25.58 -23.18
N PRO A 378 9.06 -24.94 -22.93
CA PRO A 378 7.84 -25.31 -23.62
C PRO A 378 7.99 -25.08 -25.14
N ASP A 379 7.71 -26.12 -25.93
CA ASP A 379 7.80 -26.12 -27.40
C ASP A 379 7.02 -24.96 -28.06
N VAL A 380 6.00 -24.41 -27.39
CA VAL A 380 5.13 -23.35 -27.92
C VAL A 380 4.70 -22.36 -26.83
N TRP A 381 4.92 -21.07 -27.09
CA TRP A 381 4.55 -19.95 -26.24
C TRP A 381 3.22 -19.35 -26.71
N ARG A 382 2.11 -19.54 -25.98
CA ARG A 382 0.78 -19.07 -26.39
C ARG A 382 0.35 -17.82 -25.62
N CYS A 383 -0.04 -16.76 -26.32
CA CYS A 383 -0.75 -15.63 -25.74
C CYS A 383 -2.27 -15.89 -25.71
N GLU A 384 -2.86 -15.99 -24.53
CA GLU A 384 -4.31 -16.24 -24.37
C GLU A 384 -5.19 -15.08 -24.87
N CYS A 385 -4.71 -13.85 -24.68
CA CYS A 385 -5.45 -12.64 -25.05
C CYS A 385 -5.59 -12.48 -26.57
N CYS A 386 -4.55 -12.89 -27.30
CA CYS A 386 -4.52 -12.79 -28.77
C CYS A 386 -4.71 -14.14 -29.47
N ARG A 387 -4.73 -15.25 -28.72
CA ARG A 387 -4.74 -16.64 -29.21
C ARG A 387 -3.67 -16.91 -30.27
N LYS A 388 -2.45 -16.40 -30.02
CA LYS A 388 -1.30 -16.53 -30.93
C LYS A 388 -0.21 -17.37 -30.28
N ASP A 389 0.40 -18.22 -31.11
CA ASP A 389 1.48 -19.11 -30.73
C ASP A 389 2.82 -18.55 -31.24
N PHE A 390 3.83 -18.58 -30.39
CA PHE A 390 5.17 -18.09 -30.64
C PHE A 390 6.16 -19.23 -30.39
N LYS A 391 7.26 -19.24 -31.15
CA LYS A 391 8.27 -20.32 -31.11
C LYS A 391 9.43 -20.00 -30.15
N SER A 392 9.40 -18.84 -29.51
CA SER A 392 10.45 -18.37 -28.61
C SER A 392 9.85 -17.35 -27.63
N ALA A 393 10.35 -17.37 -26.39
CA ALA A 393 9.98 -16.43 -25.34
C ALA A 393 10.15 -14.96 -25.79
N ALA A 394 11.24 -14.64 -26.49
CA ALA A 394 11.54 -13.28 -26.95
C ALA A 394 10.48 -12.75 -27.95
N GLN A 395 9.90 -13.63 -28.77
CA GLN A 395 8.84 -13.25 -29.71
C GLN A 395 7.52 -12.95 -28.98
N MET A 396 7.21 -13.71 -27.93
CA MET A 396 6.06 -13.47 -27.08
C MET A 396 6.19 -12.16 -26.30
N GLU A 397 7.38 -11.85 -25.77
CA GLU A 397 7.62 -10.60 -25.04
C GLU A 397 7.44 -9.36 -25.95
N ASN A 398 7.99 -9.42 -27.16
CA ASN A 398 7.79 -8.36 -28.16
C ASN A 398 6.31 -8.22 -28.57
N HIS A 399 5.59 -9.35 -28.67
CA HIS A 399 4.15 -9.33 -28.88
C HIS A 399 3.41 -8.62 -27.73
N MET A 400 3.77 -8.89 -26.48
CA MET A 400 3.16 -8.27 -25.30
C MET A 400 3.39 -6.75 -25.24
N LYS A 401 4.54 -6.28 -25.77
CA LYS A 401 4.86 -4.84 -25.85
C LYS A 401 4.11 -4.11 -26.98
N SER A 402 3.57 -4.84 -27.97
CA SER A 402 2.84 -4.27 -29.11
C SER A 402 1.57 -3.52 -28.70
N LYS A 403 1.31 -2.38 -29.34
CA LYS A 403 0.08 -1.59 -29.15
C LYS A 403 -1.19 -2.43 -29.38
N LYS A 404 -1.15 -3.34 -30.36
CA LYS A 404 -2.29 -4.24 -30.68
C LYS A 404 -2.56 -5.25 -29.57
N HIS A 405 -1.52 -5.78 -28.92
CA HIS A 405 -1.68 -6.66 -27.76
C HIS A 405 -2.24 -5.87 -26.57
N LYS A 406 -1.71 -4.69 -26.28
CA LYS A 406 -2.18 -3.84 -25.16
C LYS A 406 -3.66 -3.47 -25.30
N GLU A 407 -4.13 -3.17 -26.51
CA GLU A 407 -5.55 -2.89 -26.77
C GLU A 407 -6.43 -4.14 -26.61
N ASN A 408 -5.97 -5.31 -27.08
CA ASN A 408 -6.68 -6.57 -26.90
C ASN A 408 -6.70 -7.04 -25.44
N TYR A 409 -5.61 -6.83 -24.71
CA TYR A 409 -5.48 -7.16 -23.29
C TYR A 409 -6.50 -6.40 -22.44
N LYS A 410 -6.69 -5.10 -22.69
CA LYS A 410 -7.72 -4.30 -22.02
C LYS A 410 -9.14 -4.84 -22.26
N LYS A 411 -9.44 -5.29 -23.49
CA LYS A 411 -10.73 -5.91 -23.82
C LYS A 411 -10.90 -7.27 -23.12
N PHE A 412 -9.83 -8.04 -23.04
CA PHE A 412 -9.81 -9.33 -22.35
C PHE A 412 -10.00 -9.18 -20.84
N GLN A 413 -9.33 -8.22 -20.20
CA GLN A 413 -9.52 -7.90 -18.77
C GLN A 413 -10.98 -7.54 -18.47
N LYS A 414 -11.55 -6.60 -19.23
CA LYS A 414 -12.95 -6.19 -19.04
C LYS A 414 -13.92 -7.37 -19.18
N LYS A 415 -13.64 -8.30 -20.10
CA LYS A 415 -14.44 -9.51 -20.29
C LYS A 415 -14.31 -10.51 -19.14
N LYS A 416 -13.11 -10.71 -18.59
CA LYS A 416 -12.88 -11.54 -17.41
C LYS A 416 -13.55 -10.95 -16.17
N GLU A 417 -13.48 -9.63 -15.98
CA GLU A 417 -14.15 -8.93 -14.88
C GLU A 417 -15.67 -9.06 -14.96
N THR A 418 -16.26 -8.90 -16.16
CA THR A 418 -17.71 -9.12 -16.33
C THR A 418 -18.09 -10.57 -16.08
N GLN A 419 -17.30 -11.54 -16.55
CA GLN A 419 -17.57 -12.96 -16.32
C GLN A 419 -17.48 -13.32 -14.83
N MET A 420 -16.47 -12.82 -14.11
CA MET A 420 -16.35 -13.02 -12.65
C MET A 420 -17.49 -12.34 -11.90
N MET A 421 -17.92 -11.15 -12.33
CA MET A 421 -19.05 -10.45 -11.73
C MET A 421 -20.38 -11.18 -11.99
N GLU A 422 -20.56 -11.77 -13.17
CA GLU A 422 -21.74 -12.57 -13.52
C GLU A 422 -21.77 -13.90 -12.74
N GLU A 423 -20.64 -14.59 -12.61
CA GLU A 423 -20.50 -15.79 -11.75
C GLU A 423 -20.76 -15.48 -10.27
N PHE A 424 -20.33 -14.30 -9.79
CA PHE A 424 -20.58 -13.83 -8.43
C PHE A 424 -22.06 -13.47 -8.19
N LEU A 425 -22.80 -13.04 -9.21
CA LEU A 425 -24.24 -12.73 -9.09
C LEU A 425 -25.14 -13.97 -9.22
N VAL A 426 -24.61 -15.08 -9.73
CA VAL A 426 -25.32 -16.36 -9.89
C VAL A 426 -25.04 -17.34 -8.72
N SER A 427 -24.03 -17.04 -7.90
CA SER A 427 -23.68 -17.77 -6.67
C SER A 427 -24.34 -17.13 -5.45
#